data_AF-A0A4R3NFI9-F1
#
_entry.id   AF-A0A4R3NFI9-F1
#
_cell.length_a   1.000
_cell.length_b   1.000
_cell.length_c   1.000
_cell.angle_alpha   90.00
_cell.angle_beta   90.00
_cell.angle_gamma   90.00
#
_symmetry.space_group_name_H-M   'P 1'
#
loop_
_entity.id
_entity.type
_entity.pdbx_description
1 polymer ?
#
loop_
_entity_poly.entity_id
_entity_poly.type
_entity_poly.pdbx_seq_one_letter_code
_entity_poly.pdbx_strand_id
1 'polypeptide(L)'
;MKCEIEYQNFRYFVLKESSQIDHHKKPAFDIFLKSAKKPEDIHVSLKRKPIEAHGAILVWGAVDRSATSAIAEEKGFHEILSVEEICDNLSEWENEAYIELIKTRQTWSNALFDGLLSL
;
A
#
# COMPACT_ATOMS: atom_id res chain seq x y z
N MET A 1 -8.46 -8.60 -1.08
CA MET A 1 -7.15 -7.93 -0.95
C MET A 1 -6.14 -8.72 -1.78
N LYS A 2 -5.81 -8.25 -2.99
CA LYS A 2 -4.73 -8.84 -3.78
C LYS A 2 -3.53 -7.91 -3.64
N CYS A 3 -2.49 -8.40 -2.98
CA CYS A 3 -1.26 -7.65 -2.76
C CYS A 3 -0.34 -7.94 -3.96
N GLU A 4 -0.27 -7.01 -4.92
CA GLU A 4 0.67 -7.14 -6.04
C GLU A 4 2.04 -6.62 -5.60
N ILE A 5 2.80 -7.46 -4.88
CA ILE A 5 4.23 -7.22 -4.69
C ILE A 5 4.98 -8.38 -5.34
N GLU A 6 5.38 -8.20 -6.58
CA GLU A 6 6.36 -9.08 -7.23
C GLU A 6 7.67 -8.31 -7.42
N TYR A 7 8.48 -8.36 -6.37
CA TYR A 7 9.94 -8.52 -6.40
C TYR A 7 10.80 -7.59 -7.28
N GLN A 8 11.19 -6.44 -6.71
CA GLN A 8 12.55 -5.84 -6.68
C GLN A 8 12.64 -4.81 -5.52
N ASN A 9 12.04 -5.14 -4.36
CA ASN A 9 12.01 -4.28 -3.18
C ASN A 9 11.63 -2.81 -3.50
N PHE A 10 10.42 -2.53 -4.00
CA PHE A 10 9.88 -1.16 -4.18
C PHE A 10 9.88 -0.27 -2.89
N ARG A 11 10.54 -0.70 -1.80
CA ARG A 11 11.26 0.21 -0.90
C ARG A 11 11.90 1.29 -1.78
N TYR A 12 11.50 2.54 -1.58
CA TYR A 12 12.03 3.74 -2.24
C TYR A 12 11.44 4.15 -3.60
N PHE A 13 10.42 3.48 -4.16
CA PHE A 13 9.75 4.03 -5.35
C PHE A 13 8.68 5.03 -4.93
N VAL A 14 9.07 6.32 -4.88
CA VAL A 14 8.16 7.43 -4.62
C VAL A 14 7.22 7.57 -5.82
N LEU A 15 5.92 7.47 -5.56
CA LEU A 15 4.88 7.75 -6.54
C LEU A 15 4.81 9.26 -6.76
N LYS A 16 5.26 9.72 -7.92
CA LYS A 16 5.37 11.12 -8.35
C LYS A 16 4.44 11.44 -9.52
N GLU A 17 4.10 10.44 -10.31
CA GLU A 17 3.24 10.60 -11.48
C GLU A 17 2.46 9.32 -11.79
N SER A 18 1.35 9.49 -12.49
CA SER A 18 0.41 8.43 -12.84
C SER A 18 0.97 7.41 -13.83
N SER A 19 1.93 7.81 -14.66
CA SER A 19 2.65 6.93 -15.62
C SER A 19 3.35 5.76 -14.91
N GLN A 20 3.79 5.99 -13.65
CA GLN A 20 4.39 4.97 -12.81
C GLN A 20 3.38 3.89 -12.37
N ILE A 21 2.09 4.05 -12.65
CA ILE A 21 1.06 3.03 -12.38
C ILE A 21 0.81 2.18 -13.63
N ASP A 22 1.00 2.77 -14.82
CA ASP A 22 0.65 2.16 -16.11
C ASP A 22 1.57 0.98 -16.51
N HIS A 23 2.70 0.80 -15.80
CA HIS A 23 3.57 -0.35 -16.00
C HIS A 23 2.98 -1.66 -15.43
N HIS A 24 1.95 -1.59 -14.59
CA HIS A 24 1.25 -2.76 -14.07
C HIS A 24 0.24 -3.30 -15.07
N LYS A 25 0.60 -4.40 -15.75
CA LYS A 25 -0.21 -5.03 -16.81
C LYS A 25 -0.93 -6.31 -16.37
N LYS A 26 -1.03 -6.55 -15.06
CA LYS A 26 -1.65 -7.76 -14.54
C LYS A 26 -3.18 -7.61 -14.61
N PRO A 27 -3.93 -8.65 -15.04
CA PRO A 27 -5.39 -8.55 -15.17
C PRO A 27 -6.12 -8.13 -13.90
N ALA A 28 -5.57 -8.46 -12.73
CA ALA A 28 -6.18 -8.03 -11.47
C ALA A 28 -5.96 -6.54 -11.18
N PHE A 29 -4.82 -5.99 -11.61
CA PHE A 29 -4.57 -4.56 -11.54
C PHE A 29 -5.50 -3.78 -12.48
N ASP A 30 -5.78 -4.30 -13.67
CA ASP A 30 -6.75 -3.70 -14.59
C ASP A 30 -8.17 -3.66 -13.97
N ILE A 31 -8.59 -4.76 -13.31
CA ILE A 31 -9.86 -4.81 -12.59
C ILE A 31 -9.85 -3.82 -11.42
N PHE A 32 -8.73 -3.67 -10.72
CA PHE A 32 -8.57 -2.69 -9.65
C PHE A 32 -8.70 -1.25 -10.18
N LEU A 33 -8.00 -0.88 -11.26
CA LEU A 33 -8.14 0.42 -11.90
C LEU A 33 -9.56 0.67 -12.42
N LYS A 34 -10.21 -0.37 -12.97
CA LYS A 34 -11.63 -0.28 -13.35
C LYS A 34 -12.51 0.00 -12.13
N SER A 35 -12.26 -0.69 -11.01
CA SER A 35 -13.01 -0.48 -9.76
C SER A 35 -12.80 0.91 -9.15
N ALA A 36 -11.66 1.53 -9.41
CA ALA A 36 -11.40 2.91 -9.02
C ALA A 36 -12.29 3.87 -9.83
N LYS A 37 -12.28 3.74 -11.15
CA LYS A 37 -13.01 4.66 -12.06
C LYS A 37 -14.53 4.46 -12.10
N LYS A 38 -14.98 3.21 -11.99
CA LYS A 38 -16.38 2.79 -12.12
C LYS A 38 -16.70 1.71 -11.09
N PRO A 39 -16.74 2.05 -9.79
CA PRO A 39 -17.00 1.08 -8.74
C PRO A 39 -18.36 0.37 -8.90
N GLU A 40 -19.36 1.03 -9.48
CA GLU A 40 -20.69 0.49 -9.78
C GLU A 40 -20.68 -0.66 -10.81
N ASP A 41 -19.66 -0.72 -11.67
CA ASP A 41 -19.49 -1.78 -12.67
C ASP A 41 -18.91 -3.07 -12.07
N ILE A 42 -18.54 -3.07 -10.79
CA ILE A 42 -17.87 -4.19 -10.12
C ILE A 42 -18.83 -4.92 -9.19
N HIS A 43 -19.06 -6.19 -9.48
CA HIS A 43 -19.83 -7.05 -8.60
C HIS A 43 -18.94 -7.68 -7.52
N VAL A 44 -19.07 -7.21 -6.28
CA VAL A 44 -18.41 -7.79 -5.11
C VAL A 44 -19.44 -8.53 -4.26
N SER A 45 -19.08 -9.68 -3.71
CA SER A 45 -19.93 -10.39 -2.74
C SER A 45 -19.14 -10.94 -1.57
N LEU A 46 -19.75 -10.90 -0.38
CA LEU A 46 -19.23 -11.53 0.83
C LEU A 46 -20.22 -12.59 1.29
N LYS A 47 -19.77 -13.84 1.38
CA LYS A 47 -20.64 -14.99 1.72
C LYS A 47 -21.90 -15.02 0.85
N ARG A 48 -21.76 -14.77 -0.45
CA ARG A 48 -22.83 -14.68 -1.48
C ARG A 48 -23.82 -13.51 -1.31
N LYS A 49 -23.59 -12.60 -0.38
CA LYS A 49 -24.34 -11.34 -0.28
C LYS A 49 -23.62 -10.27 -1.11
N PRO A 50 -24.28 -9.63 -2.08
CA PRO A 50 -23.70 -8.50 -2.80
C PRO A 50 -23.29 -7.39 -1.82
N ILE A 51 -22.14 -6.77 -2.08
CA ILE A 51 -21.66 -5.58 -1.37
C ILE A 51 -21.36 -4.52 -2.43
N GLU A 52 -21.77 -3.29 -2.14
CA GLU A 52 -21.48 -2.13 -2.96
C GLU A 52 -20.02 -1.69 -2.76
N ALA A 53 -19.31 -1.54 -3.87
CA ALA A 53 -18.02 -0.87 -3.89
C ALA A 53 -18.26 0.63 -4.03
N HIS A 54 -17.55 1.45 -3.25
CA HIS A 54 -17.67 2.92 -3.30
C HIS A 54 -16.47 3.59 -3.96
N GLY A 55 -15.46 2.81 -4.34
CA GLY A 55 -14.22 3.28 -4.91
C GLY A 55 -13.06 2.35 -4.57
N ALA A 56 -11.85 2.80 -4.86
CA ALA A 56 -10.63 2.08 -4.60
C ALA A 56 -9.61 2.97 -3.91
N ILE A 57 -8.87 2.40 -2.96
CA ILE A 57 -7.73 3.03 -2.30
C ILE A 57 -6.47 2.36 -2.82
N LEU A 58 -5.50 3.16 -3.28
CA LEU A 58 -4.17 2.68 -3.64
C LEU A 58 -3.27 2.77 -2.40
N VAL A 59 -2.66 1.65 -1.99
CA VAL A 59 -1.60 1.65 -0.97
C VAL A 59 -0.27 1.50 -1.68
N TRP A 60 0.65 2.45 -1.48
CA TRP A 60 1.95 2.50 -2.14
C TRP A 60 3.10 2.68 -1.13
N GLY A 61 4.35 2.43 -1.54
CA GLY A 61 5.51 2.52 -0.63
C GLY A 61 5.71 3.92 -0.04
N ALA A 62 5.94 4.91 -0.89
CA ALA A 62 6.06 6.32 -0.55
C ALA A 62 5.39 7.16 -1.65
N VAL A 63 4.86 8.33 -1.32
CA VAL A 63 4.11 9.16 -2.27
C VAL A 63 4.57 10.60 -2.17
N ASP A 64 4.76 11.26 -3.32
CA ASP A 64 4.92 12.71 -3.36
C ASP A 64 3.58 13.37 -3.09
N ARG A 65 3.43 13.98 -1.91
CA ARG A 65 2.18 14.62 -1.47
C ARG A 65 1.67 15.68 -2.45
N SER A 66 2.57 16.32 -3.20
CA SER A 66 2.17 17.32 -4.20
C SER A 66 1.54 16.70 -5.45
N ALA A 67 1.82 15.43 -5.73
CA ALA A 67 1.30 14.69 -6.88
C ALA A 67 0.05 13.85 -6.55
N THR A 68 -0.19 13.53 -5.28
CA THR A 68 -1.24 12.60 -4.84
C THR A 68 -2.61 12.92 -5.41
N SER A 69 -3.07 14.17 -5.28
CA SER A 69 -4.41 14.57 -5.74
C SER A 69 -4.57 14.44 -7.25
N ALA A 70 -3.54 14.83 -8.02
CA ALA A 70 -3.57 14.72 -9.48
C ALA A 70 -3.62 13.25 -9.94
N ILE A 71 -2.84 12.38 -9.29
CA ILE A 71 -2.82 10.95 -9.61
C ILE A 71 -4.16 10.29 -9.23
N ALA A 72 -4.71 10.65 -8.07
CA ALA A 72 -6.00 10.14 -7.61
C ALA A 72 -7.11 10.51 -8.60
N GLU A 73 -7.15 11.76 -9.04
CA GLU A 73 -8.12 12.24 -10.03
C GLU A 73 -7.96 11.52 -11.38
N GLU A 74 -6.74 11.41 -11.92
CA GLU A 74 -6.50 10.79 -13.23
C GLU A 74 -6.84 9.29 -13.27
N LYS A 75 -6.46 8.56 -12.22
CA LYS A 75 -6.68 7.12 -12.13
C LYS A 75 -8.02 6.76 -11.50
N GLY A 76 -8.74 7.71 -10.90
CA GLY A 76 -10.03 7.52 -10.24
C GLY A 76 -9.93 6.91 -8.85
N PHE A 77 -8.79 7.05 -8.16
CA PHE A 77 -8.70 6.58 -6.78
C PHE A 77 -9.48 7.49 -5.85
N HIS A 78 -10.16 6.89 -4.87
CA HIS A 78 -10.76 7.65 -3.78
C HIS A 78 -9.67 8.29 -2.91
N GLU A 79 -8.62 7.51 -2.64
CA GLU A 79 -7.50 7.92 -1.81
C GLU A 79 -6.24 7.13 -2.20
N ILE A 80 -5.08 7.72 -1.96
CA ILE A 80 -3.79 7.05 -2.09
C ILE A 80 -3.08 7.20 -0.74
N LEU A 81 -2.77 6.06 -0.12
CA LEU A 81 -2.07 5.99 1.15
C LEU A 81 -0.63 5.51 0.93
N SER A 82 0.31 6.09 1.67
CA SER A 82 1.68 5.58 1.70
C SER A 82 1.90 4.65 2.89
N VAL A 83 2.76 3.64 2.74
CA VAL A 83 3.19 2.79 3.85
C VAL A 83 3.93 3.62 4.90
N GLU A 84 4.66 4.65 4.48
CA GLU A 84 5.31 5.63 5.37
C GLU A 84 4.28 6.32 6.28
N GLU A 85 3.24 6.91 5.71
CA GLU A 85 2.17 7.57 6.47
C GLU A 85 1.39 6.60 7.36
N ILE A 86 1.16 5.37 6.89
CA ILE A 86 0.55 4.33 7.73
C ILE A 86 1.45 4.02 8.95
N CYS A 87 2.77 3.92 8.75
CA CYS A 87 3.71 3.71 9.86
C CYS A 87 3.73 4.89 10.83
N ASP A 88 3.76 6.12 10.31
CA ASP A 88 3.73 7.35 11.10
C ASP A 88 2.47 7.41 11.95
N ASN A 89 1.29 7.20 11.34
CA ASN A 89 0.02 7.16 12.04
C ASN A 89 -0.02 6.07 13.13
N LEU A 90 0.45 4.85 12.83
CA LEU A 90 0.50 3.77 13.82
C LEU A 90 1.43 4.09 14.99
N SER A 91 2.52 4.82 14.73
CA SER A 91 3.43 5.31 15.76
C SER A 91 2.80 6.42 16.61
N GLU A 92 2.17 7.42 15.96
CA GLU A 92 1.49 8.53 16.63
C GLU A 92 0.31 8.06 17.50
N TRP A 93 -0.40 7.02 17.05
CA TRP A 93 -1.50 6.44 17.81
C TRP A 93 -1.06 5.46 18.90
N GLU A 94 0.25 5.30 19.10
CA GLU A 94 0.84 4.37 20.05
C GLU A 94 0.28 2.94 19.90
N ASN A 95 0.10 2.48 18.66
CA ASN A 95 -0.52 1.18 18.42
C ASN A 95 0.31 0.04 19.01
N GLU A 96 -0.24 -0.66 20.01
CA GLU A 96 0.48 -1.69 20.78
C GLU A 96 1.08 -2.79 19.90
N ALA A 97 0.30 -3.32 18.96
CA ALA A 97 0.72 -4.39 18.07
C ALA A 97 1.85 -3.94 17.12
N TYR A 98 1.78 -2.71 16.62
CA TYR A 98 2.84 -2.13 15.81
C TYR A 98 4.12 -1.92 16.62
N ILE A 99 4.01 -1.37 17.83
CA ILE A 99 5.15 -1.19 18.74
C ILE A 99 5.82 -2.53 19.07
N GLU A 100 5.04 -3.57 19.35
CA GLU A 100 5.55 -4.92 19.62
C GLU A 100 6.28 -5.51 18.39
N LEU A 101 5.71 -5.32 17.20
CA LEU A 101 6.35 -5.72 15.95
C LEU A 101 7.73 -5.06 15.80
N ILE A 102 7.82 -3.75 16.01
CA ILE A 102 9.09 -3.01 15.91
C ILE A 102 10.10 -3.50 16.95
N LYS A 103 9.70 -3.66 18.23
CA LYS A 103 10.57 -4.17 19.30
C LYS A 103 11.11 -5.57 18.99
N THR A 104 10.27 -6.44 18.44
CA THR A 104 10.65 -7.79 18.04
C THR A 104 11.72 -7.76 16.95
N ARG A 105 11.50 -6.94 15.90
CA ARG A 105 12.48 -6.77 14.81
C ARG A 105 13.79 -6.13 15.28
N GLN A 106 13.71 -5.18 16.20
CA GLN A 106 14.89 -4.57 16.83
C GLN A 106 15.73 -5.62 17.55
N THR A 107 15.09 -6.45 18.37
CA THR A 107 15.77 -7.52 19.12
C THR A 107 16.51 -8.48 18.19
N TRP A 108 15.86 -8.92 17.12
CA TRP A 108 16.49 -9.80 16.12
C TRP A 108 17.66 -9.14 15.40
N SER A 109 17.52 -7.86 15.06
CA SER A 109 18.58 -7.11 14.37
C SER A 109 19.80 -6.94 15.28
N ASN A 110 19.58 -6.59 16.56
CA ASN A 110 20.66 -6.50 17.54
C ASN A 110 21.38 -7.83 17.68
N ALA A 111 20.64 -8.93 17.86
CA ALA A 111 21.24 -10.26 17.97
C ALA A 111 22.06 -10.67 16.74
N LEU A 112 21.60 -10.31 15.53
CA LEU A 112 22.36 -10.51 14.30
C LEU A 112 23.68 -9.72 14.33
N PHE A 113 23.63 -8.42 14.65
CA PHE A 113 24.82 -7.58 14.67
C PHE A 113 25.80 -7.98 15.77
N ASP A 114 25.31 -8.33 16.96
CA ASP A 114 26.13 -8.85 18.06
C ASP A 114 26.86 -10.14 17.63
N GLY A 115 26.17 -11.03 16.92
CA GLY A 115 26.76 -12.25 16.36
C GLY A 115 27.83 -11.96 15.30
N LEU A 116 27.62 -10.95 14.45
CA LEU A 116 28.60 -10.56 13.43
C LEU A 116 29.83 -9.87 14.02
N LEU A 117 29.69 -9.12 15.11
CA LEU A 117 30.78 -8.40 15.79
C LEU A 117 31.59 -9.28 16.74
N SER A 118 31.06 -10.46 17.11
CA SER A 118 31.74 -11.42 17.99
C SER A 118 32.51 -12.52 17.24
N LEU A 119 32.57 -12.42 15.91
CA LEU A 119 33.42 -13.22 15.01
C LEU A 119 34.78 -12.55 14.76
#